data_AF-A0A816F9T1-F1
#
_entry.id   AF-A0A816F9T1-F1
#
_cell.length_a   1.000
_cell.length_b   1.000
_cell.length_c   1.000
_cell.angle_alpha   90.00
_cell.angle_beta   90.00
_cell.angle_gamma   90.00
#
_symmetry.space_group_name_H-M   'P 1'
#
loop_
_entity.id
_entity.type
_entity.pdbx_description
1 polymer ?
#
loop_
_entity_poly.entity_id
_entity_poly.type
_entity_poly.pdbx_seq_one_letter_code
_entity_poly.pdbx_strand_id
1 'polypeptide(L)'
;YLRSLVHRFVEHRFFKWFIIISIIASCTTLALEDVNTRQQPTFSKVLAIFDKIFAVIFVIELILKLFAYGIKNYFTNGWNWLDFIFVVASILGIVLNIFDVADIPVFKSMRTLRALRPLKTMSRFEGIRIAVSALFGAISSIFNVLLVCLVFWLIFSIRGVQLFGRKFYKCLYVDTHDRVNISENITNKIDCLNKNFTWENSRINFDNVLNGYLALFQIATFNGWLEIMADATDAKEIDAQPEYEINVYSLVYFVLFIIFGSFLTLNLFVGVIIDNFNEQKRKLRANGSIDILMTEDQKKYYKAMKKMSNKKPTKALSRPRFALARFLFDLTTNQKFDTFIMICIFLNMLCMCLEHYNQSDTYDLVLEYIDHFFVAM
;
A
#
# COMPACT_ATOMS: atom_id res chain seq x y z
N TYR A 1 -34.16 -32.71 -0.58
CA TYR A 1 -33.72 -32.78 -1.99
C TYR A 1 -33.33 -31.41 -2.55
N LEU A 2 -34.25 -30.43 -2.61
CA LEU A 2 -34.00 -29.09 -3.18
C LEU A 2 -32.75 -28.39 -2.61
N ARG A 3 -32.57 -28.40 -1.28
CA ARG A 3 -31.37 -27.82 -0.62
C ARG A 3 -30.04 -28.43 -1.08
N SER A 4 -30.01 -29.75 -1.33
CA SER A 4 -28.80 -30.44 -1.80
C SER A 4 -28.48 -30.06 -3.25
N LEU A 5 -29.49 -29.89 -4.09
CA LEU A 5 -29.33 -29.43 -5.47
C LEU A 5 -28.81 -27.98 -5.53
N VAL A 6 -29.37 -27.09 -4.71
CA VAL A 6 -28.89 -25.71 -4.58
C VAL A 6 -27.46 -25.66 -4.03
N HIS A 7 -27.14 -26.49 -3.04
CA HIS A 7 -25.77 -26.60 -2.52
C HIS A 7 -24.77 -27.04 -3.61
N ARG A 8 -25.13 -28.06 -4.41
CA ARG A 8 -24.31 -28.50 -5.55
C ARG A 8 -24.14 -27.41 -6.61
N PHE A 9 -25.17 -26.60 -6.85
CA PHE A 9 -25.13 -25.48 -7.78
C PHE A 9 -24.20 -24.36 -7.29
N VAL A 10 -24.33 -23.94 -6.02
CA VAL A 10 -23.48 -22.89 -5.42
C VAL A 10 -22.02 -23.30 -5.36
N GLU A 11 -21.74 -24.59 -5.11
CA GLU A 11 -20.37 -25.11 -5.09
C GLU A 11 -19.78 -25.33 -6.50
N HIS A 12 -20.60 -25.24 -7.55
CA HIS A 12 -20.18 -25.50 -8.92
C HIS A 12 -19.10 -24.53 -9.40
N ARG A 13 -18.08 -25.04 -10.09
CA ARG A 13 -16.95 -24.25 -10.58
C ARG A 13 -17.38 -23.08 -11.48
N PHE A 14 -18.32 -23.30 -12.40
CA PHE A 14 -18.83 -22.23 -13.26
C PHE A 14 -19.56 -21.13 -12.48
N PHE A 15 -20.35 -21.48 -11.46
CA PHE A 15 -21.03 -20.49 -10.63
C PHE A 15 -20.02 -19.64 -9.86
N LYS A 16 -19.00 -20.27 -9.26
CA LYS A 16 -17.91 -19.56 -8.57
C LYS A 16 -17.18 -18.59 -9.50
N TRP A 17 -16.82 -19.01 -10.71
CA TRP A 17 -16.17 -18.14 -11.71
C TRP A 17 -17.08 -17.01 -12.18
N PHE A 18 -18.36 -17.28 -12.44
CA PHE A 18 -19.34 -16.27 -12.83
C PHE A 18 -19.45 -15.15 -11.79
N ILE A 19 -19.51 -15.50 -10.50
CA ILE A 19 -19.53 -14.52 -9.42
C ILE A 19 -18.22 -13.72 -9.35
N ILE A 20 -17.07 -14.38 -9.49
CA ILE A 20 -15.77 -13.68 -9.50
C ILE A 20 -15.70 -12.68 -10.65
N ILE A 21 -16.10 -13.07 -11.86
CA ILE A 21 -16.15 -12.19 -13.03
C ILE A 21 -17.10 -11.03 -12.79
N SER A 22 -18.27 -11.27 -12.18
CA SER A 22 -19.22 -10.20 -11.84
C SER A 22 -18.67 -9.22 -10.80
N ILE A 23 -17.87 -9.69 -9.83
CA ILE A 23 -17.18 -8.81 -8.87
C ILE A 23 -16.14 -7.95 -9.58
N ILE A 24 -15.31 -8.54 -10.46
CA ILE A 24 -14.29 -7.81 -11.21
C ILE A 24 -14.94 -6.77 -12.14
N ALA A 25 -16.00 -7.15 -12.85
CA ALA A 25 -16.77 -6.25 -13.71
C ALA A 25 -17.38 -5.09 -12.89
N SER A 26 -17.91 -5.37 -11.69
CA SER A 26 -18.45 -4.35 -10.78
C SER A 26 -17.38 -3.40 -10.21
N CYS A 27 -16.14 -3.88 -10.01
CA CYS A 27 -15.02 -3.01 -9.63
C CYS A 27 -14.55 -2.18 -10.83
N THR A 28 -14.62 -2.73 -12.04
CA THR A 28 -14.27 -2.02 -13.27
C THR A 28 -15.28 -0.89 -13.54
N THR A 29 -16.58 -1.11 -13.34
CA THR A 29 -17.57 -0.03 -13.49
C THR A 29 -17.33 1.10 -12.50
N LEU A 30 -16.95 0.79 -11.26
CA LEU A 30 -16.56 1.80 -10.28
C LEU A 30 -15.30 2.58 -10.72
N ALA A 31 -14.31 1.90 -11.29
CA ALA A 31 -13.10 2.55 -11.80
C ALA A 31 -13.38 3.48 -13.00
N LEU A 32 -14.45 3.22 -13.76
CA LEU A 32 -14.89 4.06 -14.88
C LEU A 32 -15.71 5.28 -14.44
N GLU A 33 -16.10 5.38 -13.16
CA GLU A 33 -16.77 6.55 -12.59
C GLU A 33 -15.75 7.65 -12.23
N ASP A 34 -15.30 8.42 -13.24
CA ASP A 34 -14.44 9.59 -13.07
C ASP A 34 -15.22 10.92 -13.19
N VAL A 35 -14.59 12.05 -12.88
CA VAL A 35 -15.13 13.41 -13.02
C VAL A 35 -15.67 13.67 -14.42
N ASN A 36 -14.98 13.16 -15.45
CA ASN A 36 -15.36 13.31 -16.85
C ASN A 36 -16.66 12.56 -17.21
N THR A 37 -17.00 11.50 -16.47
CA THR A 37 -18.25 10.74 -16.68
C THR A 37 -19.49 11.62 -16.42
N ARG A 38 -19.37 12.67 -15.60
CA ARG A 38 -20.46 13.64 -15.39
C ARG A 38 -20.80 14.44 -16.66
N GLN A 39 -19.85 14.61 -17.58
CA GLN A 39 -20.06 15.34 -18.84
C GLN A 39 -20.79 14.48 -19.89
N GLN A 40 -20.81 13.15 -19.75
CA GLN A 40 -21.45 12.22 -20.69
C GLN A 40 -22.68 11.54 -20.06
N PRO A 41 -23.90 12.11 -20.23
CA PRO A 41 -25.10 11.62 -19.54
C PRO A 41 -25.50 10.20 -19.97
N THR A 42 -25.21 9.79 -21.20
CA THR A 42 -25.50 8.43 -21.70
C THR A 42 -24.61 7.39 -21.02
N PHE A 43 -23.32 7.66 -20.91
CA PHE A 43 -22.35 6.74 -20.29
C PHE A 43 -22.65 6.56 -18.79
N SER A 44 -22.95 7.65 -18.08
CA SER A 44 -23.36 7.60 -16.68
C SER A 44 -24.64 6.76 -16.45
N LYS A 45 -25.64 6.89 -17.34
CA LYS A 45 -26.86 6.06 -17.27
C LYS A 45 -26.57 4.57 -17.48
N VAL A 46 -25.70 4.23 -18.43
CA VAL A 46 -25.28 2.85 -18.70
C VAL A 46 -24.58 2.24 -17.48
N LEU A 47 -23.64 2.97 -16.87
CA LEU A 47 -22.96 2.54 -15.64
C LEU A 47 -23.94 2.32 -14.50
N ALA A 48 -24.92 3.21 -14.31
CA ALA A 48 -25.96 3.07 -13.30
C ALA A 48 -26.86 1.83 -13.52
N ILE A 49 -27.10 1.43 -14.76
CA ILE A 49 -27.84 0.20 -15.10
C ILE A 49 -27.00 -1.02 -14.73
N PHE A 50 -25.72 -1.06 -15.11
CA PHE A 50 -24.81 -2.15 -14.72
C PHE A 50 -24.72 -2.32 -13.21
N ASP A 51 -24.66 -1.22 -12.46
CA ASP A 51 -24.66 -1.22 -11.00
C ASP A 51 -25.90 -1.89 -10.40
N LYS A 52 -27.08 -1.64 -10.97
CA LYS A 52 -28.33 -2.31 -10.57
C LYS A 52 -28.29 -3.80 -10.92
N ILE A 53 -27.79 -4.16 -12.10
CA ILE A 53 -27.67 -5.56 -12.52
C ILE A 53 -26.75 -6.33 -11.57
N PHE A 54 -25.57 -5.80 -11.23
CA PHE A 54 -24.65 -6.44 -10.30
C PHE A 54 -25.25 -6.58 -8.90
N ALA A 55 -25.97 -5.56 -8.42
CA ALA A 55 -26.68 -5.65 -7.14
C ALA A 55 -27.69 -6.81 -7.12
N VAL A 56 -28.50 -6.96 -8.18
CA VAL A 56 -29.45 -8.08 -8.30
C VAL A 56 -28.73 -9.43 -8.31
N ILE A 57 -27.63 -9.55 -9.08
CA ILE A 57 -26.81 -10.78 -9.11
C ILE A 57 -26.31 -11.15 -7.71
N PHE A 58 -25.83 -10.17 -6.92
CA PHE A 58 -25.34 -10.42 -5.57
C PHE A 58 -26.44 -10.72 -4.55
N VAL A 59 -27.64 -10.16 -4.72
CA VAL A 59 -28.82 -10.53 -3.91
C VAL A 59 -29.23 -11.98 -4.19
N ILE A 60 -29.30 -12.36 -5.47
CA ILE A 60 -29.61 -13.74 -5.86
C ILE A 60 -28.56 -14.70 -5.29
N GLU A 61 -27.28 -14.35 -5.38
CA GLU A 61 -26.21 -15.13 -4.78
C GLU A 61 -26.40 -15.30 -3.26
N LEU A 62 -26.71 -14.23 -2.53
CA LEU A 62 -26.94 -14.26 -1.08
C LEU A 62 -28.10 -15.21 -0.73
N ILE A 63 -29.21 -15.10 -1.45
CA ILE A 63 -30.39 -15.96 -1.25
C ILE A 63 -30.01 -17.42 -1.49
N LEU A 64 -29.33 -17.74 -2.60
CA LEU A 64 -28.88 -19.10 -2.90
C LEU A 64 -27.97 -19.66 -1.80
N LYS A 65 -27.04 -18.86 -1.27
CA LYS A 65 -26.16 -19.26 -0.16
C LYS A 65 -26.92 -19.49 1.15
N LEU A 66 -27.86 -18.63 1.49
CA LEU A 66 -28.71 -18.77 2.68
C LEU A 66 -29.52 -20.06 2.61
N PHE A 67 -30.09 -20.39 1.45
CA PHE A 67 -30.80 -21.66 1.24
C PHE A 67 -29.86 -22.88 1.25
N ALA A 68 -28.68 -22.80 0.62
CA ALA A 68 -27.73 -23.90 0.57
C ALA A 68 -27.16 -24.23 1.96
N TYR A 69 -26.53 -23.26 2.61
CA TYR A 69 -25.81 -23.46 3.87
C TYR A 69 -26.75 -23.43 5.09
N GLY A 70 -27.87 -22.72 5.00
CA GLY A 70 -28.77 -22.45 6.12
C GLY A 70 -28.30 -21.24 6.93
N ILE A 71 -29.26 -20.57 7.60
CA ILE A 71 -29.03 -19.31 8.33
C ILE A 71 -27.89 -19.45 9.36
N LYS A 72 -27.92 -20.48 10.20
CA LYS A 72 -26.90 -20.69 11.24
C LYS A 72 -25.50 -20.83 10.66
N ASN A 73 -25.29 -21.76 9.74
CA ASN A 73 -23.97 -22.04 9.17
C ASN A 73 -23.45 -20.87 8.31
N TYR A 74 -24.35 -20.10 7.68
CA TYR A 74 -23.98 -18.92 6.92
C TYR A 74 -23.35 -17.84 7.83
N PHE A 75 -24.02 -17.51 8.95
CA PHE A 75 -23.58 -16.47 9.88
C PHE A 75 -22.47 -16.92 10.85
N THR A 76 -22.10 -18.19 10.90
CA THR A 76 -20.90 -18.63 11.64
C THR A 76 -19.60 -18.20 10.94
N ASN A 77 -19.61 -17.99 9.62
CA ASN A 77 -18.42 -17.62 8.85
C ASN A 77 -18.27 -16.10 8.72
N GLY A 78 -17.17 -15.52 9.23
CA GLY A 78 -16.89 -14.08 9.16
C GLY A 78 -16.81 -13.50 7.75
N TRP A 79 -16.39 -14.29 6.76
CA TRP A 79 -16.33 -13.84 5.36
C TRP A 79 -17.72 -13.72 4.72
N ASN A 80 -18.67 -14.55 5.17
CA ASN A 80 -20.05 -14.46 4.74
C ASN A 80 -20.75 -13.24 5.37
N TRP A 81 -20.37 -12.85 6.60
CA TRP A 81 -20.84 -11.60 7.21
C TRP A 81 -20.46 -10.36 6.39
N LEU A 82 -19.23 -10.31 5.85
CA LEU A 82 -18.78 -9.22 4.97
C LEU A 82 -19.66 -9.15 3.71
N ASP A 83 -19.87 -10.29 3.04
CA ASP A 83 -20.74 -10.40 1.85
C ASP A 83 -22.18 -9.94 2.15
N PHE A 84 -22.72 -10.33 3.31
CA PHE A 84 -24.05 -9.93 3.77
C PHE A 84 -24.17 -8.42 3.99
N ILE A 85 -23.26 -7.81 4.76
CA ILE A 85 -23.25 -6.36 5.02
C ILE A 85 -23.20 -5.58 3.70
N PHE A 86 -22.36 -6.04 2.77
CA PHE A 86 -22.21 -5.41 1.47
C PHE A 86 -23.50 -5.46 0.62
N VAL A 87 -24.16 -6.62 0.57
CA VAL A 87 -25.43 -6.78 -0.16
C VAL A 87 -26.54 -5.95 0.49
N VAL A 88 -26.63 -5.92 1.82
CA VAL A 88 -27.62 -5.12 2.55
C VAL A 88 -27.42 -3.62 2.30
N ALA A 89 -26.18 -3.12 2.35
CA ALA A 89 -25.87 -1.72 2.03
C ALA A 89 -26.29 -1.36 0.58
N SER A 90 -26.13 -2.31 -0.35
CA SER A 90 -26.53 -2.14 -1.75
C SER A 90 -28.06 -2.09 -1.91
N ILE A 91 -28.80 -2.98 -1.22
CA ILE A 91 -30.27 -2.97 -1.22
C ILE A 91 -30.80 -1.67 -0.63
N LEU A 92 -30.29 -1.27 0.55
CA LEU A 92 -30.68 -0.01 1.19
C LEU A 92 -30.48 1.17 0.23
N GLY A 93 -29.37 1.19 -0.51
CA GLY A 93 -29.13 2.22 -1.52
C GLY A 93 -30.16 2.25 -2.64
N ILE A 94 -30.64 1.10 -3.11
CA ILE A 94 -31.65 1.04 -4.17
C ILE A 94 -33.02 1.47 -3.62
N VAL A 95 -33.42 0.92 -2.48
CA VAL A 95 -34.73 1.18 -1.86
C VAL A 95 -34.91 2.66 -1.56
N LEU A 96 -33.89 3.32 -1.01
CA LEU A 96 -33.96 4.75 -0.68
C LEU A 96 -34.05 5.65 -1.93
N ASN A 97 -33.48 5.25 -3.07
CA ASN A 97 -33.65 6.00 -4.32
C ASN A 97 -35.07 5.87 -4.89
N ILE A 98 -35.82 4.81 -4.53
CA ILE A 98 -37.20 4.62 -4.99
C ILE A 98 -38.17 5.48 -4.18
N PHE A 99 -37.92 5.63 -2.88
CA PHE A 99 -38.75 6.41 -1.96
C PHE A 99 -38.46 7.93 -1.98
N ASP A 100 -37.60 8.41 -2.87
CA ASP A 100 -37.20 9.82 -3.04
C ASP A 100 -36.69 10.53 -1.78
N VAL A 101 -36.34 9.76 -0.74
CA VAL A 101 -35.73 10.26 0.51
C VAL A 101 -34.21 10.45 0.38
N ALA A 102 -33.71 10.60 -0.85
CA ALA A 102 -32.29 10.47 -1.20
C ALA A 102 -31.42 11.68 -0.80
N ASP A 103 -32.02 12.79 -0.37
CA ASP A 103 -31.32 14.04 -0.08
C ASP A 103 -30.79 14.17 1.36
N ILE A 104 -31.02 13.18 2.22
CA ILE A 104 -30.41 13.21 3.57
C ILE A 104 -28.89 12.95 3.46
N PRO A 105 -28.03 13.77 4.09
CA PRO A 105 -26.56 13.67 3.98
C PRO A 105 -25.99 12.28 4.28
N VAL A 106 -26.62 11.55 5.22
CA VAL A 106 -26.25 10.17 5.59
C VAL A 106 -26.33 9.22 4.38
N PHE A 107 -27.26 9.44 3.46
CA PHE A 107 -27.46 8.58 2.31
C PHE A 107 -26.48 8.87 1.16
N LYS A 108 -25.98 10.11 1.09
CA LYS A 108 -24.87 10.46 0.19
C LYS A 108 -23.58 9.71 0.58
N SER A 109 -23.33 9.55 1.88
CA SER A 109 -22.23 8.72 2.40
C SER A 109 -22.42 7.22 2.16
N MET A 110 -23.65 6.71 2.15
CA MET A 110 -23.88 5.29 1.84
C MET A 110 -23.54 4.95 0.37
N ARG A 111 -23.62 5.93 -0.54
CA ARG A 111 -23.17 5.76 -1.93
C ARG A 111 -21.65 5.61 -2.02
N THR A 112 -20.87 6.27 -1.15
CA THR A 112 -19.40 6.14 -1.15
C THR A 112 -18.93 4.79 -0.61
N LEU A 113 -19.74 4.08 0.20
CA LEU A 113 -19.45 2.70 0.62
C LEU A 113 -19.35 1.70 -0.54
N ARG A 114 -19.84 2.05 -1.74
CA ARG A 114 -19.60 1.26 -2.96
C ARG A 114 -18.11 1.12 -3.28
N ALA A 115 -17.27 2.06 -2.82
CA ALA A 115 -15.82 1.96 -2.90
C ALA A 115 -15.24 0.75 -2.15
N LEU A 116 -16.01 0.13 -1.24
CA LEU A 116 -15.63 -1.09 -0.52
C LEU A 116 -15.94 -2.38 -1.30
N ARG A 117 -16.56 -2.31 -2.49
CA ARG A 117 -16.80 -3.48 -3.38
C ARG A 117 -15.59 -4.39 -3.57
N PRO A 118 -14.35 -3.86 -3.77
CA PRO A 118 -13.17 -4.69 -3.89
C PRO A 118 -12.93 -5.60 -2.67
N LEU A 119 -13.40 -5.22 -1.47
CA LEU A 119 -13.29 -6.09 -0.28
C LEU A 119 -14.05 -7.41 -0.44
N LYS A 120 -15.09 -7.46 -1.27
CA LYS A 120 -15.80 -8.71 -1.58
C LYS A 120 -14.87 -9.73 -2.27
N THR A 121 -13.88 -9.29 -3.05
CA THR A 121 -12.87 -10.18 -3.66
C THR A 121 -12.06 -10.94 -2.59
N MET A 122 -11.81 -10.31 -1.42
CA MET A 122 -11.09 -10.95 -0.32
C MET A 122 -11.82 -12.20 0.15
N SER A 123 -13.16 -12.23 0.15
CA SER A 123 -13.93 -13.42 0.54
C SER A 123 -13.78 -14.61 -0.45
N ARG A 124 -13.30 -14.36 -1.67
CA ARG A 124 -13.24 -15.34 -2.78
C ARG A 124 -11.84 -15.88 -3.02
N PHE A 125 -10.82 -15.03 -2.96
CA PHE A 125 -9.45 -15.45 -3.19
C PHE A 125 -8.85 -16.04 -1.91
N GLU A 126 -8.59 -17.34 -1.94
CA GLU A 126 -8.05 -18.06 -0.79
C GLU A 126 -6.72 -17.49 -0.29
N GLY A 127 -5.81 -17.11 -1.19
CA GLY A 127 -4.54 -16.48 -0.82
C GLY A 127 -4.72 -15.18 -0.04
N ILE A 128 -5.66 -14.32 -0.46
CA ILE A 128 -5.95 -13.06 0.24
C ILE A 128 -6.57 -13.35 1.62
N ARG A 129 -7.49 -14.32 1.72
CA ARG A 129 -8.07 -14.72 3.02
C ARG A 129 -7.01 -15.18 4.00
N ILE A 130 -6.10 -16.06 3.55
CA ILE A 130 -5.03 -16.60 4.39
C ILE A 130 -4.15 -15.47 4.91
N ALA A 131 -3.73 -14.55 4.03
CA ALA A 131 -2.92 -13.39 4.41
C ALA A 131 -3.64 -12.48 5.41
N VAL A 132 -4.91 -12.13 5.14
CA VAL A 132 -5.71 -11.27 6.03
C VAL A 132 -5.99 -11.94 7.37
N SER A 133 -6.27 -13.24 7.39
CA SER A 133 -6.45 -14.01 8.64
C SER A 133 -5.16 -14.06 9.47
N ALA A 134 -3.99 -14.15 8.83
CA ALA A 134 -2.70 -14.06 9.53
C ALA A 134 -2.49 -12.67 10.15
N LEU A 135 -2.83 -11.60 9.42
CA LEU A 135 -2.78 -10.22 9.93
C LEU A 135 -3.73 -10.02 11.12
N PHE A 136 -4.97 -10.49 11.04
CA PHE A 136 -5.90 -10.45 12.18
C PHE A 136 -5.41 -11.28 13.37
N GLY A 137 -4.66 -12.37 13.14
CA GLY A 137 -4.00 -13.12 14.21
C GLY A 137 -2.93 -12.29 14.95
N ALA A 138 -2.33 -11.29 14.29
CA ALA A 138 -1.31 -10.42 14.88
C ALA A 138 -1.89 -9.15 15.54
N ILE A 139 -3.16 -8.83 15.29
CA ILE A 139 -3.76 -7.54 15.67
C ILE A 139 -3.71 -7.28 17.18
N SER A 140 -3.88 -8.32 18.01
CA SER A 140 -3.87 -8.18 19.46
C SER A 140 -2.48 -7.78 19.98
N SER A 141 -1.41 -8.36 19.43
CA SER A 141 -0.04 -7.99 19.78
C SER A 141 0.32 -6.60 19.25
N ILE A 142 -0.09 -6.29 18.03
CA ILE A 142 0.15 -4.97 17.41
C ILE A 142 -0.54 -3.86 18.22
N PHE A 143 -1.77 -4.08 18.68
CA PHE A 143 -2.52 -3.10 19.47
C PHE A 143 -1.82 -2.76 20.79
N ASN A 144 -1.24 -3.75 21.48
CA ASN A 144 -0.48 -3.51 22.71
C ASN A 144 0.74 -2.61 22.48
N VAL A 145 1.49 -2.86 21.40
CA VAL A 145 2.66 -2.04 21.05
C VAL A 145 2.24 -0.65 20.61
N LEU A 146 1.19 -0.55 19.79
CA LEU A 146 0.64 0.73 19.37
C LEU A 146 0.25 1.58 20.57
N LEU A 147 -0.37 1.00 21.61
CA LEU A 147 -0.73 1.71 22.84
C LEU A 147 0.52 2.26 23.55
N VAL A 148 1.58 1.47 23.68
CA VAL A 148 2.86 1.92 24.26
C VAL A 148 3.45 3.07 23.45
N CYS A 149 3.47 2.95 22.11
CA CYS A 149 3.96 4.01 21.22
C CYS A 149 3.11 5.29 21.34
N LEU A 150 1.79 5.18 21.42
CA LEU A 150 0.89 6.32 21.59
C LEU A 150 1.15 7.01 22.94
N VAL A 151 1.25 6.27 24.04
CA VAL A 151 1.59 6.86 25.36
C VAL A 151 2.94 7.57 25.32
N PHE A 152 3.93 7.00 24.65
CA PHE A 152 5.24 7.63 24.50
C PHE A 152 5.17 8.92 23.67
N TRP A 153 4.48 8.88 22.53
CA TRP A 153 4.26 10.05 21.67
C TRP A 153 3.41 11.13 22.34
N LEU A 154 2.52 10.77 23.28
CA LEU A 154 1.73 11.71 24.06
C LEU A 154 2.62 12.70 24.81
N ILE A 155 3.73 12.22 25.40
CA ILE A 155 4.65 13.04 26.19
C ILE A 155 5.27 14.12 25.29
N PHE A 156 5.76 13.73 24.11
CA PHE A 156 6.28 14.66 23.12
C PHE A 156 5.20 15.60 22.61
N SER A 157 4.00 15.10 22.32
CA SER A 157 2.91 15.93 21.82
C SER A 157 2.50 17.01 22.81
N ILE A 158 2.40 16.69 24.11
CA ILE A 158 2.09 17.67 25.16
C ILE A 158 3.21 18.72 25.24
N ARG A 159 4.48 18.29 25.19
CA ARG A 159 5.62 19.21 25.17
C ARG A 159 5.64 20.09 23.91
N GLY A 160 5.33 19.55 22.75
CA GLY A 160 5.20 20.29 21.50
C GLY A 160 4.11 21.37 21.59
N VAL A 161 2.95 21.04 22.16
CA VAL A 161 1.88 22.03 22.39
C VAL A 161 2.33 23.15 23.32
N GLN A 162 3.07 22.83 24.38
CA GLN A 162 3.59 23.83 25.31
C GLN A 162 4.65 24.74 24.67
N LEU A 163 5.48 24.22 23.76
CA LEU A 163 6.56 24.99 23.11
C LEU A 163 6.05 25.84 21.94
N PHE A 164 5.19 25.27 21.10
CA PHE A 164 4.85 25.78 19.77
C PHE A 164 3.36 26.12 19.60
N GLY A 165 2.51 25.88 20.60
CA GLY A 165 1.08 26.14 20.52
C GLY A 165 0.78 27.59 20.12
N ARG A 166 0.01 27.77 19.04
CA ARG A 166 -0.36 29.05 18.42
C ARG A 166 0.78 29.90 17.88
N LYS A 167 2.00 29.37 17.76
CA LYS A 167 3.17 30.12 17.26
C LYS A 167 3.45 29.91 15.77
N PHE A 168 2.70 29.02 15.10
CA PHE A 168 2.87 28.68 13.67
C PHE A 168 2.05 29.57 12.73
N TYR A 169 1.43 30.62 13.25
CA TYR A 169 0.73 31.57 12.42
C TYR A 169 1.70 32.48 11.68
N LYS A 170 1.39 32.79 10.43
CA LYS A 170 2.20 33.64 9.55
C LYS A 170 1.31 34.53 8.70
N CYS A 171 1.81 35.73 8.45
CA CYS A 171 1.23 36.67 7.51
C CYS A 171 1.58 36.27 6.07
N LEU A 172 0.57 36.13 5.21
CA LEU A 172 0.70 35.70 3.81
C LEU A 172 0.12 36.75 2.84
N TYR A 173 0.65 36.80 1.63
CA TYR A 173 0.04 37.55 0.52
C TYR A 173 -1.27 36.89 0.08
N VAL A 174 -2.31 37.69 -0.17
CA VAL A 174 -3.65 37.21 -0.55
C VAL A 174 -3.63 36.40 -1.85
N ASP A 175 -2.82 36.82 -2.83
CA ASP A 175 -2.82 36.22 -4.17
C ASP A 175 -1.96 34.95 -4.23
N THR A 176 -0.74 34.99 -3.70
CA THR A 176 0.23 33.87 -3.85
C THR A 176 0.25 32.91 -2.67
N HIS A 177 -0.31 33.29 -1.50
CA HIS A 177 -0.20 32.56 -0.24
C HIS A 177 1.24 32.33 0.24
N ASP A 178 2.20 33.12 -0.26
CA ASP A 178 3.58 33.11 0.22
C ASP A 178 3.75 33.99 1.46
N ARG A 179 4.74 33.66 2.29
CA ARG A 179 5.08 34.46 3.48
C ARG A 179 5.53 35.85 3.07
N VAL A 180 4.99 36.85 3.76
CA VAL A 180 5.36 38.25 3.53
C VAL A 180 6.83 38.49 3.85
N ASN A 181 7.53 39.21 2.97
CA ASN A 181 8.94 39.55 3.11
C ASN A 181 9.19 40.52 4.29
N ILE A 182 10.41 40.47 4.83
CA ILE A 182 10.87 41.33 5.94
C ILE A 182 10.76 42.83 5.57
N SER A 183 10.83 43.17 4.28
CA SER A 183 10.73 44.56 3.77
C SER A 183 9.40 45.26 4.12
N GLU A 184 8.34 44.51 4.41
CA GLU A 184 7.03 45.06 4.77
C GLU A 184 6.93 45.49 6.25
N ASN A 185 7.97 45.29 7.07
CA ASN A 185 8.01 45.72 8.48
C ASN A 185 6.77 45.30 9.30
N ILE A 186 6.31 44.06 9.12
CA ILE A 186 5.17 43.48 9.84
C ILE A 186 5.71 42.77 11.08
N THR A 187 5.30 43.23 12.26
CA THR A 187 5.79 42.66 13.53
C THR A 187 4.78 41.72 14.17
N ASN A 188 3.50 42.08 14.10
CA ASN A 188 2.43 41.37 14.78
C ASN A 188 1.24 41.11 13.85
N LYS A 189 0.34 40.24 14.30
CA LYS A 189 -0.95 39.96 13.65
C LYS A 189 -1.76 41.21 13.33
N ILE A 190 -1.78 42.19 14.22
CA ILE A 190 -2.55 43.44 14.04
C ILE A 190 -2.01 44.22 12.82
N ASP A 191 -0.69 44.28 12.66
CA ASP A 191 -0.05 44.95 11.52
C ASP A 191 -0.38 44.23 10.21
N CYS A 192 -0.37 42.90 10.22
CA CYS A 192 -0.74 42.06 9.07
C CYS A 192 -2.17 42.36 8.60
N LEU A 193 -3.13 42.39 9.53
CA LEU A 193 -4.53 42.65 9.22
C LEU A 193 -4.77 44.10 8.79
N ASN A 194 -4.08 45.07 9.39
CA ASN A 194 -4.17 46.49 9.01
C ASN A 194 -3.67 46.75 7.59
N LYS A 195 -2.72 45.94 7.11
CA LYS A 195 -2.21 45.99 5.72
C LYS A 195 -3.00 45.13 4.73
N ASN A 196 -4.13 44.58 5.15
CA ASN A 196 -5.02 43.75 4.31
C ASN A 196 -4.37 42.45 3.80
N PHE A 197 -3.48 41.84 4.61
CA PHE A 197 -2.91 40.51 4.37
C PHE A 197 -3.68 39.43 5.14
N THR A 198 -3.45 38.15 4.79
CA THR A 198 -4.08 37.02 5.49
C THR A 198 -3.18 36.49 6.60
N TRP A 199 -3.75 36.27 7.79
CA TRP A 199 -3.06 35.68 8.94
C TRP A 199 -3.49 34.23 9.09
N GLU A 200 -2.68 33.31 8.56
CA GLU A 200 -3.03 31.90 8.47
C GLU A 200 -2.09 31.03 9.30
N ASN A 201 -2.62 29.91 9.79
CA ASN A 201 -1.86 28.91 10.51
C ASN A 201 -1.37 27.83 9.54
N SER A 202 -0.21 27.26 9.82
CA SER A 202 0.24 26.05 9.13
C SER A 202 -0.77 24.90 9.33
N ARG A 203 -0.99 24.13 8.27
CA ARG A 203 -2.00 23.04 8.23
C ARG A 203 -1.73 21.97 9.29
N ILE A 204 -0.46 21.66 9.51
CA ILE A 204 0.02 20.73 10.53
C ILE A 204 0.78 21.55 11.58
N ASN A 205 0.28 21.54 12.81
CA ASN A 205 0.77 22.40 13.89
C ASN A 205 0.64 21.72 15.26
N PHE A 206 1.08 22.41 16.31
CA PHE A 206 1.02 21.94 17.69
C PHE A 206 -0.04 22.68 18.53
N ASP A 207 -1.16 23.10 17.96
CA ASP A 207 -2.21 23.82 18.73
C ASP A 207 -2.96 22.90 19.70
N ASN A 208 -3.13 21.64 19.32
CA ASN A 208 -3.81 20.62 20.11
C ASN A 208 -2.99 19.33 20.11
N VAL A 209 -3.17 18.50 21.13
CA VAL A 209 -2.46 17.21 21.24
C VAL A 209 -2.68 16.32 20.01
N LEU A 210 -3.90 16.25 19.47
CA LEU A 210 -4.17 15.43 18.27
C LEU A 210 -3.44 15.94 17.01
N ASN A 211 -3.38 17.26 16.81
CA ASN A 211 -2.59 17.84 15.72
C ASN A 211 -1.09 17.64 15.95
N GLY A 212 -0.65 17.71 17.22
CA GLY A 212 0.71 17.37 17.63
C GLY A 212 1.06 15.91 17.29
N TYR A 213 0.14 14.95 17.48
CA TYR A 213 0.33 13.57 17.02
C TYR A 213 0.49 13.48 15.50
N LEU A 214 -0.30 14.22 14.73
CA LEU A 214 -0.17 14.25 13.27
C LEU A 214 1.18 14.84 12.83
N ALA A 215 1.63 15.91 13.50
CA ALA A 215 2.94 16.52 13.28
C ALA A 215 4.07 15.53 13.60
N LEU A 216 4.02 14.90 14.78
CA LEU A 216 4.98 13.88 15.20
C LEU A 216 4.98 12.66 14.26
N PHE A 217 3.83 12.28 13.71
CA PHE A 217 3.73 11.21 12.71
C PHE A 217 4.46 11.58 11.41
N GLN A 218 4.29 12.80 10.91
CA GLN A 218 5.02 13.30 9.74
C GLN A 218 6.54 13.34 9.98
N ILE A 219 6.95 13.80 11.17
CA ILE A 219 8.36 13.82 11.57
C ILE A 219 8.92 12.39 11.68
N ALA A 220 8.19 11.46 12.30
CA ALA A 220 8.63 10.08 12.47
C ALA A 220 8.77 9.32 11.14
N THR A 221 7.93 9.65 10.15
CA THR A 221 7.99 9.07 8.79
C THR A 221 8.94 9.82 7.85
N PHE A 222 9.54 10.92 8.29
CA PHE A 222 10.38 11.81 7.50
C PHE A 222 9.71 12.37 6.23
N ASN A 223 8.39 12.53 6.24
CA ASN A 223 7.62 13.10 5.13
C ASN A 223 6.90 14.37 5.60
N GLY A 224 7.15 15.51 4.96
CA GLY A 224 6.57 16.81 5.37
C GLY A 224 7.20 17.43 6.64
N TRP A 225 8.23 16.79 7.21
CA TRP A 225 8.88 17.19 8.45
C TRP A 225 9.63 18.53 8.37
N LEU A 226 10.15 18.87 7.19
CA LEU A 226 10.92 20.11 6.95
C LEU A 226 10.07 21.36 7.20
N GLU A 227 8.83 21.38 6.71
CA GLU A 227 7.91 22.52 6.90
C GLU A 227 7.61 22.74 8.39
N ILE A 228 7.36 21.66 9.14
CA ILE A 228 7.08 21.71 10.58
C ILE A 228 8.30 22.22 11.35
N MET A 229 9.50 21.75 11.00
CA MET A 229 10.72 22.17 11.66
C MET A 229 11.10 23.61 11.32
N ALA A 230 10.90 24.04 10.08
CA ALA A 230 11.11 25.43 9.67
C ALA A 230 10.13 26.40 10.39
N ASP A 231 8.85 26.06 10.46
CA ASP A 231 7.87 26.86 11.20
C ASP A 231 8.21 26.90 12.71
N ALA A 232 8.80 25.84 13.27
CA ALA A 232 9.23 25.78 14.66
C ALA A 232 10.53 26.56 14.95
N THR A 233 11.49 26.56 14.02
CA THR A 233 12.72 27.36 14.14
C THR A 233 12.44 28.84 14.00
N ASP A 234 11.43 29.20 13.20
CA ASP A 234 11.06 30.59 12.97
C ASP A 234 10.04 31.11 13.99
N ALA A 235 9.50 30.23 14.84
CA ALA A 235 8.48 30.56 15.84
C ALA A 235 9.05 31.44 16.97
N LYS A 236 8.38 32.57 17.22
CA LYS A 236 8.73 33.55 18.25
C LYS A 236 7.74 33.49 19.43
N GLU A 237 6.83 34.44 19.50
CA GLU A 237 5.75 34.52 20.49
C GLU A 237 4.38 34.36 19.84
N ILE A 238 3.34 34.25 20.64
CA ILE A 238 1.97 34.15 20.16
C ILE A 238 1.58 35.48 19.49
N ASP A 239 0.94 35.41 18.32
CA ASP A 239 0.52 36.56 17.50
C ASP A 239 1.66 37.47 16.98
N ALA A 240 2.92 37.06 17.15
CA ALA A 240 4.09 37.70 16.53
C ALA A 240 4.40 37.05 15.17
N GLN A 241 4.82 37.85 14.19
CA GLN A 241 5.27 37.34 12.89
C GLN A 241 6.54 36.49 13.11
N PRO A 242 6.61 35.26 12.55
CA PRO A 242 7.81 34.44 12.64
C PRO A 242 9.00 35.16 12.03
N GLU A 243 10.20 34.87 12.51
CA GLU A 243 11.46 35.47 12.09
C GLU A 243 12.47 34.36 11.83
N TYR A 244 13.25 34.47 10.76
CA TYR A 244 14.13 33.39 10.32
C TYR A 244 15.10 32.98 11.43
N GLU A 245 15.09 31.69 11.78
CA GLU A 245 16.03 31.08 12.74
C GLU A 245 16.07 31.74 14.14
N ILE A 246 14.98 32.37 14.60
CA ILE A 246 14.97 32.98 15.94
C ILE A 246 15.03 31.95 17.08
N ASN A 247 14.45 30.77 16.86
CA ASN A 247 14.34 29.68 17.84
C ASN A 247 15.05 28.41 17.34
N VAL A 248 16.33 28.52 16.97
CA VAL A 248 17.14 27.38 16.48
C VAL A 248 17.18 26.20 17.47
N TYR A 249 17.11 26.47 18.78
CA TYR A 249 17.11 25.43 19.82
C TYR A 249 15.91 24.49 19.75
N SER A 250 14.82 24.87 19.07
CA SER A 250 13.69 23.98 18.77
C SER A 250 14.11 22.72 18.00
N LEU A 251 15.19 22.77 17.21
CA LEU A 251 15.73 21.60 16.51
C LEU A 251 16.11 20.47 17.46
N VAL A 252 16.57 20.79 18.67
CA VAL A 252 16.92 19.79 19.69
C VAL A 252 15.71 18.95 20.09
N TYR A 253 14.52 19.56 20.19
CA TYR A 253 13.29 18.83 20.46
C TYR A 253 12.99 17.78 19.38
N PHE A 254 13.15 18.14 18.10
CA PHE A 254 12.91 17.22 16.99
C PHE A 254 13.97 16.13 16.88
N VAL A 255 15.25 16.47 17.09
CA VAL A 255 16.35 15.48 17.13
C VAL A 255 16.12 14.45 18.24
N LEU A 256 15.76 14.91 19.45
CA LEU A 256 15.42 14.01 20.56
C LEU A 256 14.21 13.13 20.21
N PHE A 257 13.17 13.68 19.59
CA PHE A 257 12.03 12.89 19.14
C PHE A 257 12.39 11.89 18.04
N ILE A 258 13.29 12.22 17.10
CA ILE A 258 13.70 11.27 16.06
C ILE A 258 14.48 10.10 16.69
N ILE A 259 15.42 10.39 17.59
CA ILE A 259 16.23 9.38 18.26
C ILE A 259 15.39 8.49 19.18
N PHE A 260 14.57 9.09 20.06
CA PHE A 260 13.82 8.33 21.06
C PHE A 260 12.42 7.93 20.58
N GLY A 261 11.77 8.75 19.76
CA GLY A 261 10.41 8.54 19.28
C GLY A 261 10.33 7.73 18.01
N SER A 262 11.17 7.98 17.00
CA SER A 262 11.10 7.23 15.74
C SER A 262 11.89 5.92 15.82
N PHE A 263 13.18 5.98 16.18
CA PHE A 263 14.03 4.79 16.17
C PHE A 263 13.59 3.72 17.19
N LEU A 264 13.26 4.12 18.43
CA LEU A 264 12.82 3.17 19.45
C LEU A 264 11.46 2.55 19.13
N THR A 265 10.50 3.33 18.63
CA THR A 265 9.17 2.80 18.30
C THR A 265 9.20 1.88 17.09
N LEU A 266 9.98 2.22 16.06
CA LEU A 266 10.17 1.34 14.89
C LEU A 266 10.82 0.01 15.33
N ASN A 267 11.86 0.05 16.15
CA ASN A 267 12.53 -1.15 16.64
C ASN A 267 11.60 -2.01 17.50
N LEU A 268 10.83 -1.41 18.40
CA LEU A 268 9.85 -2.12 19.23
C LEU A 268 8.75 -2.77 18.35
N PHE A 269 8.25 -2.02 17.37
CA PHE A 269 7.20 -2.48 16.47
C PHE A 269 7.67 -3.66 15.60
N VAL A 270 8.84 -3.52 14.97
CA VAL A 270 9.44 -4.59 14.17
C VAL A 270 9.73 -5.82 15.03
N GLY A 271 10.28 -5.64 16.24
CA GLY A 271 10.55 -6.73 17.17
C GLY A 271 9.30 -7.54 17.51
N VAL A 272 8.22 -6.89 17.94
CA VAL A 272 6.99 -7.58 18.32
C VAL A 272 6.28 -8.22 17.13
N ILE A 273 6.32 -7.59 15.95
CA ILE A 273 5.79 -8.21 14.74
C ILE A 273 6.55 -9.49 14.41
N ILE A 274 7.88 -9.46 14.41
CA ILE A 274 8.71 -10.64 14.14
C ILE A 274 8.41 -11.75 15.16
N ASP A 275 8.30 -11.40 16.44
CA ASP A 275 7.98 -12.37 17.49
C ASP A 275 6.58 -12.98 17.31
N ASN A 276 5.58 -12.18 16.97
CA ASN A 276 4.22 -12.67 16.70
C ASN A 276 4.21 -13.58 15.46
N PHE A 277 4.85 -13.18 14.36
CA PHE A 277 4.97 -14.01 13.16
C PHE A 277 5.71 -15.32 13.46
N ASN A 278 6.76 -15.30 14.27
CA ASN A 278 7.48 -16.49 14.70
C ASN A 278 6.63 -17.40 15.61
N GLU A 279 5.79 -16.83 16.48
CA GLU A 279 4.84 -17.59 17.29
C GLU A 279 3.75 -18.25 16.43
N GLN A 280 3.14 -17.50 15.50
CA GLN A 280 2.18 -18.05 14.55
C GLN A 280 2.81 -19.17 13.72
N LYS A 281 4.05 -18.98 13.25
CA LYS A 281 4.78 -19.98 12.46
C LYS A 281 5.03 -21.25 13.26
N ARG A 282 5.36 -21.13 14.55
CA ARG A 282 5.52 -22.27 15.47
C ARG A 282 4.21 -23.04 15.65
N LYS A 283 3.08 -22.36 15.88
CA LYS A 283 1.75 -22.98 15.99
C LYS A 283 1.34 -23.71 14.71
N LEU A 284 1.57 -23.11 13.54
CA LEU A 284 1.27 -23.74 12.26
C LEU A 284 2.17 -24.96 11.97
N ARG A 285 3.46 -24.89 12.32
CA ARG A 285 4.38 -26.04 12.18
C ARG A 285 3.97 -27.20 13.06
N ALA A 286 3.50 -26.95 14.29
CA ALA A 286 2.96 -28.00 15.16
C ALA A 286 1.77 -28.73 14.51
N ASN A 287 0.96 -28.00 13.73
CA ASN A 287 -0.17 -28.54 12.98
C ASN A 287 0.22 -29.11 11.58
N GLY A 288 1.52 -29.26 11.28
CA GLY A 288 2.02 -29.82 10.01
C GLY A 288 2.06 -28.85 8.82
N SER A 289 1.77 -27.56 9.02
CA SER A 289 1.86 -26.53 7.98
C SER A 289 3.23 -25.85 7.95
N ILE A 290 3.77 -25.65 6.74
CA ILE A 290 5.15 -25.15 6.54
C ILE A 290 5.23 -23.61 6.60
N ASP A 291 4.18 -22.93 6.13
CA ASP A 291 4.15 -21.49 5.96
C ASP A 291 2.75 -20.92 6.26
N ILE A 292 2.72 -19.68 6.75
CA ILE A 292 1.52 -18.94 7.14
C ILE A 292 0.84 -18.30 5.94
N LEU A 293 1.60 -17.86 4.94
CA LEU A 293 1.09 -17.00 3.86
C LEU A 293 0.77 -17.75 2.55
N MET A 294 1.07 -19.05 2.48
CA MET A 294 0.93 -19.84 1.26
C MET A 294 -0.36 -20.67 1.25
N THR A 295 -1.01 -20.75 0.10
CA THR A 295 -2.13 -21.69 -0.13
C THR A 295 -1.62 -23.13 -0.19
N GLU A 296 -2.50 -24.12 -0.01
CA GLU A 296 -2.12 -25.53 -0.08
C GLU A 296 -1.52 -25.95 -1.43
N ASP A 297 -1.99 -25.39 -2.54
CA ASP A 297 -1.44 -25.67 -3.86
C ASP A 297 -0.07 -25.00 -4.07
N GLN A 298 0.11 -23.78 -3.54
CA GLN A 298 1.42 -23.12 -3.53
C GLN A 298 2.43 -23.91 -2.67
N LYS A 299 2.00 -24.48 -1.53
CA LYS A 299 2.85 -25.35 -0.70
C LYS A 299 3.33 -26.58 -1.46
N LYS A 300 2.49 -27.20 -2.30
CA LYS A 300 2.90 -28.33 -3.16
C LYS A 300 3.95 -27.91 -4.19
N TYR A 301 3.73 -26.77 -4.85
CA TYR A 301 4.67 -26.21 -5.81
C TYR A 301 6.03 -25.89 -5.16
N TYR A 302 6.02 -25.24 -4.00
CA TYR A 302 7.21 -24.93 -3.22
C TYR A 302 8.00 -26.20 -2.83
N LYS A 303 7.30 -27.25 -2.35
CA LYS A 303 7.92 -28.55 -2.05
C LYS A 303 8.59 -29.16 -3.29
N ALA A 304 7.94 -29.08 -4.45
CA ALA A 304 8.50 -29.57 -5.71
C ALA A 304 9.75 -28.78 -6.11
N MET A 305 9.70 -27.44 -6.05
CA MET A 305 10.84 -26.57 -6.35
C MET A 305 12.02 -26.82 -5.41
N LYS A 306 11.76 -26.94 -4.10
CA LYS A 306 12.79 -27.27 -3.10
C LYS A 306 13.42 -28.64 -3.37
N LYS A 307 12.63 -29.63 -3.79
CA LYS A 307 13.13 -30.96 -4.16
C LYS A 307 13.97 -30.94 -5.44
N MET A 308 13.61 -30.10 -6.41
CA MET A 308 14.38 -29.92 -7.65
C MET A 308 15.72 -29.22 -7.38
N SER A 309 15.73 -28.15 -6.57
CA SER A 309 16.94 -27.44 -6.17
C SER A 309 17.96 -28.35 -5.49
N ASN A 310 17.50 -29.28 -4.66
CA ASN A 310 18.37 -30.24 -3.97
C ASN A 310 18.86 -31.40 -4.85
N LYS A 311 18.41 -31.52 -6.11
CA LYS A 311 18.77 -32.63 -6.99
C LYS A 311 19.81 -32.17 -8.01
N LYS A 312 21.03 -32.69 -7.88
CA LYS A 312 22.06 -32.52 -8.92
C LYS A 312 21.72 -33.38 -10.13
N PRO A 313 21.86 -32.87 -11.37
CA PRO A 313 21.71 -33.68 -12.57
C PRO A 313 22.84 -34.73 -12.63
N THR A 314 22.49 -35.99 -12.88
CA THR A 314 23.42 -37.13 -12.82
C THR A 314 23.79 -37.74 -14.18
N LYS A 315 23.12 -37.36 -15.27
CA LYS A 315 23.50 -37.83 -16.61
C LYS A 315 24.48 -36.85 -17.26
N ALA A 316 25.75 -37.23 -17.28
CA ALA A 316 26.72 -36.66 -18.20
C ALA A 316 26.31 -37.00 -19.64
N LEU A 317 26.41 -36.02 -20.55
CA LEU A 317 26.14 -36.24 -21.96
C LEU A 317 27.10 -37.29 -22.53
N SER A 318 26.60 -38.15 -23.41
CA SER A 318 27.42 -39.16 -24.08
C SER A 318 28.36 -38.51 -25.09
N ARG A 319 29.64 -38.92 -25.10
CA ARG A 319 30.63 -38.40 -26.06
C ARG A 319 30.26 -38.76 -27.51
N PRO A 320 30.34 -37.81 -28.47
CA PRO A 320 30.04 -38.08 -29.88
C PRO A 320 31.09 -38.99 -30.55
N ARG A 321 30.66 -39.67 -31.62
CA ARG A 321 31.50 -40.63 -32.37
C ARG A 321 32.47 -39.97 -33.36
N PHE A 322 32.09 -38.85 -33.97
CA PHE A 322 32.90 -38.14 -34.96
C PHE A 322 34.09 -37.40 -34.32
N ALA A 323 35.24 -37.40 -34.99
CA ALA A 323 36.49 -36.84 -34.45
C ALA A 323 36.39 -35.33 -34.17
N LEU A 324 35.88 -34.54 -35.12
CA LEU A 324 35.70 -33.09 -34.96
C LEU A 324 34.70 -32.76 -33.84
N ALA A 325 33.59 -33.48 -33.78
CA ALA A 325 32.57 -33.30 -32.73
C ALA A 325 33.11 -33.67 -31.34
N ARG A 326 34.00 -34.66 -31.24
CA ARG A 326 34.66 -35.04 -29.99
C ARG A 326 35.62 -33.95 -29.51
N PHE A 327 36.42 -33.39 -30.43
CA PHE A 327 37.32 -32.28 -30.11
C PHE A 327 36.55 -31.06 -29.57
N LEU A 328 35.48 -30.64 -30.25
CA LEU A 328 34.64 -29.52 -29.80
C LEU A 328 33.96 -29.81 -28.46
N PHE A 329 33.48 -31.04 -28.25
CA PHE A 329 32.87 -31.46 -26.99
C PHE A 329 33.87 -31.42 -25.82
N ASP A 330 35.09 -31.90 -26.04
CA ASP A 330 36.14 -31.89 -25.00
C ASP A 330 36.63 -30.46 -24.71
N LEU A 331 36.57 -29.54 -25.68
CA LEU A 331 36.87 -28.11 -25.49
C LEU A 331 35.77 -27.39 -24.67
N THR A 332 34.49 -27.55 -25.05
CA THR A 332 33.37 -26.84 -24.40
C THR A 332 33.02 -27.41 -23.03
N THR A 333 33.33 -28.68 -22.77
CA THR A 333 33.12 -29.30 -21.44
C THR A 333 34.26 -28.99 -20.47
N ASN A 334 35.34 -28.34 -20.92
CA ASN A 334 36.47 -28.00 -20.08
C ASN A 334 36.17 -26.78 -19.19
N GLN A 335 36.42 -26.89 -17.89
CA GLN A 335 36.25 -25.80 -16.92
C GLN A 335 37.02 -24.52 -17.30
N LYS A 336 38.15 -24.63 -18.01
CA LYS A 336 38.90 -23.46 -18.51
C LYS A 336 38.11 -22.67 -19.55
N PHE A 337 37.33 -23.34 -20.40
CA PHE A 337 36.46 -22.70 -21.38
C PHE A 337 35.31 -21.97 -20.69
N ASP A 338 34.66 -22.60 -19.69
CA ASP A 338 33.64 -21.93 -18.87
C ASP A 338 34.19 -20.68 -18.17
N THR A 339 35.41 -20.76 -17.63
CA THR A 339 36.08 -19.61 -16.98
C THR A 339 36.34 -18.48 -17.97
N PHE A 340 36.77 -18.80 -19.19
CA PHE A 340 36.97 -17.83 -20.26
C PHE A 340 35.65 -17.12 -20.63
N ILE A 341 34.57 -17.87 -20.84
CA ILE A 341 33.25 -17.30 -21.14
C ILE A 341 32.76 -16.41 -20.00
N MET A 342 32.94 -16.81 -18.74
CA MET A 342 32.56 -15.98 -17.59
C MET A 342 33.35 -14.67 -17.53
N ILE A 343 34.64 -14.67 -17.88
CA ILE A 343 35.46 -13.46 -17.98
C ILE A 343 34.94 -12.56 -19.11
N CYS A 344 34.60 -13.12 -20.27
CA CYS A 344 34.06 -12.35 -21.38
C CYS A 344 32.69 -11.73 -21.07
N ILE A 345 31.79 -12.45 -20.39
CA ILE A 345 30.51 -11.90 -19.93
C ILE A 345 30.74 -10.72 -18.97
N PHE A 346 31.72 -10.85 -18.07
CA PHE A 346 32.08 -9.77 -17.15
C PHE A 346 32.67 -8.56 -17.88
N LEU A 347 33.55 -8.77 -18.85
CA LEU A 347 34.12 -7.69 -19.67
C LEU A 347 33.05 -7.00 -20.52
N ASN A 348 32.11 -7.75 -21.10
CA ASN A 348 30.96 -7.19 -21.80
C ASN A 348 30.10 -6.33 -20.85
N MET A 349 29.83 -6.82 -19.63
CA MET A 349 29.12 -6.04 -18.61
C MET A 349 29.86 -4.75 -18.25
N LEU A 350 31.20 -4.79 -18.14
CA LEU A 350 31.98 -3.59 -17.92
C LEU A 350 31.90 -2.61 -19.09
N CYS A 351 31.88 -3.10 -20.34
CA CYS A 351 31.71 -2.25 -21.52
C CYS A 351 30.35 -1.54 -21.52
N MET A 352 29.27 -2.25 -21.17
CA MET A 352 27.95 -1.63 -20.97
C MET A 352 27.93 -0.58 -19.84
N CYS A 353 28.81 -0.66 -18.84
CA CYS A 353 28.94 0.35 -17.79
C CYS A 353 29.74 1.60 -18.21
N LEU A 354 30.44 1.56 -19.35
CA LEU A 354 31.27 2.67 -19.83
C LEU A 354 30.48 3.71 -20.64
N GLU A 355 29.22 3.41 -21.00
CA GLU A 355 28.31 4.36 -21.63
C GLU A 355 27.95 5.49 -20.66
N HIS A 356 28.04 6.74 -21.13
CA HIS A 356 27.64 7.89 -20.35
C HIS A 356 26.97 8.97 -21.20
N TYR A 357 26.19 9.83 -20.53
CA TYR A 357 25.51 10.93 -21.19
C TYR A 357 26.52 11.91 -21.84
N ASN A 358 26.20 12.35 -23.07
CA ASN A 358 27.01 13.29 -23.86
C ASN A 358 28.44 12.81 -24.18
N GLN A 359 28.59 11.52 -24.49
CA GLN A 359 29.82 10.97 -25.03
C GLN A 359 30.04 11.40 -26.49
N SER A 360 31.30 11.41 -26.92
CA SER A 360 31.65 11.80 -28.29
C SER A 360 31.22 10.71 -29.29
N ASP A 361 30.79 11.09 -30.49
CA ASP A 361 30.39 10.16 -31.56
C ASP A 361 31.45 9.08 -31.85
N THR A 362 32.74 9.39 -31.68
CA THR A 362 33.84 8.43 -31.85
C THR A 362 33.89 7.37 -30.75
N TYR A 363 33.50 7.72 -29.54
CA TYR A 363 33.45 6.83 -28.38
C TYR A 363 32.21 5.93 -28.45
N ASP A 364 31.07 6.47 -28.88
CA ASP A 364 29.86 5.70 -29.22
C ASP A 364 30.17 4.60 -30.24
N LEU A 365 30.83 4.98 -31.34
CA LEU A 365 31.18 4.04 -32.40
C LEU A 365 32.13 2.94 -31.91
N VAL A 366 33.09 3.27 -31.02
CA VAL A 366 34.02 2.29 -30.44
C VAL A 366 33.29 1.30 -29.53
N LEU A 367 32.36 1.77 -28.69
CA LEU A 367 31.55 0.89 -27.85
C LEU A 367 30.64 0.00 -28.69
N GLU A 368 30.03 0.52 -29.75
CA GLU A 368 29.20 -0.26 -30.69
C GLU A 368 30.00 -1.39 -31.37
N TYR A 369 31.25 -1.12 -31.78
CA TYR A 369 32.13 -2.17 -32.31
C TYR A 369 32.50 -3.23 -31.27
N ILE A 370 32.74 -2.82 -30.02
CA ILE A 370 33.05 -3.73 -28.91
C ILE A 370 31.84 -4.61 -28.59
N ASP A 371 30.63 -4.06 -28.61
CA ASP A 371 29.39 -4.81 -28.41
C ASP A 371 29.16 -5.82 -29.54
N HIS A 372 29.36 -5.41 -30.80
CA HIS A 372 29.30 -6.34 -31.92
C HIS A 372 30.35 -7.46 -31.82
N PHE A 373 31.55 -7.17 -31.31
CA PHE A 373 32.57 -8.18 -31.03
C PHE A 373 32.10 -9.18 -29.98
N PHE A 374 31.52 -8.73 -28.86
CA PHE A 374 30.98 -9.62 -27.82
C PHE A 374 29.74 -10.41 -28.27
N VAL A 375 28.95 -9.91 -29.23
CA VAL A 375 27.82 -10.64 -29.83
C VAL A 375 28.28 -11.72 -30.81
N ALA A 376 29.38 -11.48 -31.53
CA ALA A 376 29.93 -12.43 -32.50
C ALA A 376 30.75 -13.57 -31.86
N MET A 377 31.30 -13.33 -30.66
CA MET A 377 32.06 -14.29 -29.85
C MET A 377 31.13 -15.20 -29.03
#